data_AF-A0A5P9I062-F1
#
_entry.id   AF-A0A5P9I062-F1
#
_cell.length_a   1.000
_cell.length_b   1.000
_cell.length_c   1.000
_cell.angle_alpha   90.00
_cell.angle_beta   90.00
_cell.angle_gamma   90.00
#
_symmetry.space_group_name_H-M   'P 1'
#
loop_
_entity.id
_entity.type
_entity.pdbx_description
1 polymer ?
#
loop_
_entity_poly.entity_id
_entity_poly.type
_entity_poly.pdbx_seq_one_letter_code
_entity_poly.pdbx_strand_id
1 'polypeptide(L)'
;MQHKDQTRVFDKTSDQGDLPRPPGADLAGLQAHCCACGDCMAVCPRDVIGRDDEGFPVLIDRQSCGECGLCADVCTRGAIMLTKETSAGLKKTLRRERRLALRLLTQ
;
A
#
# COMPACT_ATOMS: atom_id res chain seq x y z
N MET A 1 36.74 -11.06 -17.11
CA MET A 1 36.42 -9.81 -16.36
C MET A 1 34.91 -9.70 -16.29
N GLN A 2 34.33 -10.03 -15.13
CA GLN A 2 32.89 -10.01 -14.89
C GLN A 2 32.47 -8.59 -14.53
N HIS A 3 31.71 -7.92 -15.41
CA HIS A 3 30.97 -6.73 -15.01
C HIS A 3 29.53 -7.13 -14.69
N LYS A 4 29.21 -7.02 -13.40
CA LYS A 4 27.87 -7.00 -12.83
C LYS A 4 27.18 -5.71 -13.30
N ASP A 5 26.20 -5.80 -14.19
CA ASP A 5 25.21 -4.74 -14.35
C ASP A 5 23.91 -5.22 -13.69
N GLN A 6 23.71 -4.77 -12.45
CA GLN A 6 22.53 -5.07 -11.63
C GLN A 6 21.51 -3.93 -11.71
N THR A 7 21.31 -3.32 -12.87
CA THR A 7 20.10 -2.52 -13.07
C THR A 7 18.97 -3.44 -13.47
N ARG A 8 18.26 -3.96 -12.46
CA ARG A 8 16.98 -4.64 -12.62
C ARG A 8 15.97 -3.58 -13.05
N VAL A 9 15.97 -3.26 -14.34
CA VAL A 9 14.98 -2.40 -14.98
C VAL A 9 13.62 -3.04 -14.72
N PHE A 10 12.85 -2.45 -13.82
CA PHE A 10 11.45 -2.79 -13.64
C PHE A 10 10.75 -2.33 -14.92
N ASP A 11 10.46 -3.29 -15.79
CA ASP A 11 9.61 -3.10 -16.95
C ASP A 11 8.22 -2.69 -16.46
N LYS A 12 7.94 -1.38 -16.53
CA LYS A 12 6.67 -0.75 -16.20
C LYS A 12 6.22 0.08 -17.39
N THR A 13 5.94 -0.58 -18.49
CA THR A 13 5.33 0.04 -19.66
C THR A 13 3.80 -0.02 -19.51
N SER A 14 3.24 0.84 -18.65
CA SER A 14 1.80 1.20 -18.71
C SER A 14 1.45 2.55 -18.05
N ASP A 15 2.42 3.44 -17.83
CA ASP A 15 2.18 4.73 -17.15
C ASP A 15 1.86 5.84 -18.16
N GLN A 16 0.59 5.97 -18.53
CA GLN A 16 0.03 7.27 -18.86
C GLN A 16 -0.76 7.76 -17.64
N GLY A 17 -0.06 8.42 -16.71
CA GLY A 17 -0.62 8.97 -15.47
C GLY A 17 0.20 8.61 -14.23
N ASP A 18 1.45 9.07 -14.20
CA ASP A 18 2.60 8.66 -13.37
C ASP A 18 2.51 8.93 -11.85
N LEU A 19 1.30 8.88 -11.27
CA LEU A 19 1.13 9.02 -9.82
C LEU A 19 1.36 7.66 -9.15
N PRO A 20 2.33 7.54 -8.22
CA PRO A 20 2.60 6.25 -7.58
C PRO A 20 1.40 5.83 -6.73
N ARG A 21 0.68 4.79 -7.14
CA ARG A 21 -0.48 4.28 -6.39
C ARG A 21 -0.06 3.39 -5.22
N PRO A 22 -0.90 3.25 -4.17
CA PRO A 22 -0.69 2.25 -3.14
C PRO A 22 -0.53 0.85 -3.75
N PRO A 23 0.32 -0.03 -3.18
CA PRO A 23 0.50 -1.37 -3.73
C PRO A 23 -0.81 -2.14 -3.82
N GLY A 24 -1.10 -2.70 -4.99
CA GLY A 24 -2.35 -3.43 -5.26
C GLY A 24 -3.53 -2.55 -5.68
N ALA A 25 -3.31 -1.25 -5.88
CA ALA A 25 -4.24 -0.36 -6.57
C ALA A 25 -3.76 -0.09 -8.00
N ASP A 26 -4.67 -0.20 -8.96
CA ASP A 26 -4.49 0.25 -10.34
C ASP A 26 -5.60 1.25 -10.71
N LEU A 27 -5.40 2.02 -11.78
CA LEU A 27 -6.35 3.08 -12.14
C LEU A 27 -7.74 2.52 -12.46
N ALA A 28 -7.80 1.38 -13.15
CA ALA A 28 -9.06 0.74 -13.51
C ALA A 28 -9.86 0.29 -12.28
N GLY A 29 -9.21 -0.37 -11.30
CA GLY A 29 -9.86 -0.79 -10.06
C GLY A 29 -10.29 0.39 -9.20
N LEU A 30 -9.49 1.47 -9.16
CA LEU A 30 -9.84 2.70 -8.47
C LEU A 30 -11.09 3.36 -9.10
N GLN A 31 -11.15 3.47 -10.43
CA GLN A 31 -12.31 4.02 -11.12
C GLN A 31 -13.58 3.18 -10.93
N ALA A 32 -13.46 1.85 -10.93
CA ALA A 32 -14.61 0.96 -10.77
C ALA A 32 -15.12 0.84 -9.33
N HIS A 33 -14.22 0.88 -8.34
CA HIS A 33 -14.53 0.46 -6.98
C HIS A 33 -14.21 1.49 -5.89
N CYS A 34 -13.40 2.52 -6.14
CA CYS A 34 -13.11 3.51 -5.11
C CYS A 34 -14.33 4.42 -4.90
N CYS A 35 -14.71 4.67 -3.64
CA CYS A 35 -15.71 5.68 -3.27
C CYS A 35 -15.08 6.91 -2.59
N ALA A 36 -13.75 7.02 -2.63
CA ALA A 36 -13.03 8.11 -1.98
C ALA A 36 -13.34 8.28 -0.46
N CYS A 37 -13.63 7.19 0.26
CA CYS A 37 -13.93 7.22 1.70
C CYS A 37 -12.74 7.72 2.55
N GLY A 38 -11.51 7.35 2.15
CA GLY A 38 -10.29 7.78 2.82
C GLY A 38 -9.76 6.85 3.92
N ASP A 39 -10.40 5.70 4.15
CA ASP A 39 -9.97 4.73 5.16
C ASP A 39 -8.51 4.29 4.97
N CYS A 40 -8.08 4.15 3.71
CA CYS A 40 -6.69 3.80 3.38
C CYS A 40 -5.67 4.83 3.89
N MET A 41 -6.02 6.12 3.93
CA MET A 41 -5.15 7.16 4.50
C MET A 41 -5.18 7.12 6.02
N ALA A 42 -6.37 7.03 6.60
CA ALA A 42 -6.55 7.00 8.06
C ALA A 42 -5.82 5.82 8.72
N VAL A 43 -5.77 4.66 8.05
CA VAL A 43 -5.09 3.46 8.58
C VAL A 43 -3.59 3.45 8.31
N CYS A 44 -3.05 4.37 7.49
CA CYS A 44 -1.66 4.31 7.09
C CYS A 44 -0.74 4.77 8.24
N PRO A 45 0.05 3.87 8.86
CA PRO A 45 0.85 4.23 10.04
C PRO A 45 2.06 5.12 9.72
N ARG A 46 2.30 5.38 8.42
CA ARG A 46 3.40 6.21 7.92
C ARG A 46 2.93 7.52 7.31
N ASP A 47 1.62 7.72 7.21
CA ASP A 47 1.01 8.93 6.65
C ASP A 47 1.53 9.28 5.24
N VAL A 48 1.70 8.25 4.39
CA VAL A 48 2.25 8.40 3.03
C VAL A 48 1.20 8.30 1.93
N ILE A 49 -0.09 8.26 2.28
CA ILE A 49 -1.18 8.17 1.29
C ILE A 49 -1.93 9.50 1.30
N GLY A 50 -1.97 10.15 0.13
CA GLY A 50 -2.80 11.32 -0.15
C GLY A 50 -3.86 11.00 -1.20
N ARG A 51 -4.39 12.03 -1.86
CA ARG A 51 -5.33 11.92 -2.98
C ARG A 51 -4.84 12.71 -4.19
N ASP A 52 -5.19 12.26 -5.37
CA ASP A 52 -5.08 13.05 -6.59
C ASP A 52 -6.31 13.96 -6.81
N ASP A 53 -6.32 14.65 -7.94
CA ASP A 53 -7.40 15.56 -8.36
C ASP A 53 -8.74 14.84 -8.59
N GLU A 54 -8.72 13.53 -8.86
CA GLU A 54 -9.91 12.69 -9.02
C GLU A 54 -10.40 12.14 -7.66
N GLY A 55 -9.67 12.41 -6.57
CA GLY A 55 -9.96 11.94 -5.23
C GLY A 55 -9.49 10.50 -4.95
N PHE A 56 -8.75 9.89 -5.88
CA PHE A 56 -8.20 8.55 -5.73
C PHE A 56 -6.89 8.55 -4.93
N PRO A 57 -6.62 7.48 -4.16
CA PRO A 57 -5.44 7.43 -3.32
C PRO A 57 -4.14 7.40 -4.14
N VAL A 58 -3.16 8.18 -3.69
CA VAL A 58 -1.80 8.23 -4.25
C VAL A 58 -0.77 8.19 -3.13
N LEU A 59 0.41 7.66 -3.40
CA LEU A 59 1.55 7.74 -2.48
C LEU A 59 2.21 9.10 -2.64
N ILE A 60 2.19 9.91 -1.60
CA ILE A 60 2.94 11.19 -1.58
C ILE A 60 4.44 10.94 -1.39
N ASP A 61 4.80 9.82 -0.75
CA ASP A 61 6.18 9.33 -0.64
C ASP A 61 6.21 7.81 -0.82
N ARG A 62 6.61 7.39 -2.02
CA ARG A 62 6.73 5.97 -2.36
C ARG A 62 7.84 5.26 -1.57
N GLN A 63 8.93 5.94 -1.24
CA GLN A 63 10.09 5.33 -0.57
C GLN A 63 9.79 5.05 0.90
N SER A 64 8.95 5.88 1.51
CA SER A 64 8.50 5.67 2.89
C SER A 64 7.41 4.60 2.99
N CYS A 65 6.81 4.13 1.90
CA CYS A 65 5.81 3.06 1.96
C CYS A 65 6.43 1.75 2.47
N GLY A 66 5.97 1.29 3.64
CA GLY A 66 6.48 0.05 4.25
C GLY A 66 5.80 -1.23 3.77
N GLU A 67 4.94 -1.15 2.75
CA GLU A 67 4.16 -2.27 2.20
C GLU A 67 3.43 -3.09 3.29
N CYS A 68 2.94 -2.40 4.33
CA CYS A 68 2.37 -3.04 5.51
C CYS A 68 0.98 -3.66 5.28
N GLY A 69 0.35 -3.38 4.14
CA GLY A 69 -0.91 -3.98 3.69
C GLY A 69 -2.20 -3.52 4.38
N LEU A 70 -2.13 -2.62 5.37
CA LEU A 70 -3.31 -2.10 6.06
C LEU A 70 -4.29 -1.37 5.13
N CYS A 71 -3.78 -0.63 4.13
CA CYS A 71 -4.62 0.08 3.17
C CYS A 71 -5.46 -0.85 2.29
N ALA A 72 -4.94 -2.03 1.96
CA ALA A 72 -5.67 -3.06 1.22
C ALA A 72 -6.64 -3.82 2.13
N ASP A 73 -6.23 -4.12 3.37
CA ASP A 73 -7.05 -4.82 4.36
C ASP A 73 -8.33 -4.04 4.72
N VAL A 74 -8.21 -2.72 4.89
CA VAL A 74 -9.37 -1.85 5.21
C VAL A 74 -10.26 -1.57 3.98
N CYS A 75 -9.78 -1.82 2.76
CA CYS A 75 -10.50 -1.49 1.54
C CYS A 75 -11.61 -2.52 1.24
N THR A 76 -12.74 -2.40 1.92
CA THR A 76 -13.90 -3.29 1.77
C THR A 76 -14.54 -3.28 0.39
N ARG A 77 -14.27 -2.23 -0.42
CA ARG A 77 -14.76 -2.15 -1.81
C ARG A 77 -13.89 -2.88 -2.82
N GLY A 78 -12.69 -3.34 -2.45
CA GLY A 78 -11.77 -4.01 -3.37
C GLY A 78 -11.09 -3.07 -4.37
N ALA A 79 -11.03 -1.77 -4.09
CA ALA A 79 -10.29 -0.81 -4.92
C ALA A 79 -8.77 -0.86 -4.70
N ILE A 80 -8.33 -1.40 -3.56
CA ILE A 80 -6.94 -1.68 -3.23
C ILE A 80 -6.88 -3.15 -2.80
N MET A 81 -6.19 -3.98 -3.57
CA MET A 81 -6.13 -5.42 -3.34
C MET A 81 -4.84 -5.82 -2.61
N LEU A 82 -4.91 -6.92 -1.85
CA LEU A 82 -3.72 -7.49 -1.23
C LEU A 82 -2.82 -8.12 -2.31
N THR A 83 -1.57 -7.65 -2.37
CA THR A 83 -0.49 -8.25 -3.14
C THR A 83 0.25 -9.28 -2.28
N LYS A 84 1.23 -9.98 -2.86
CA LYS A 84 2.08 -10.91 -2.11
C LYS A 84 2.87 -10.20 -1.01
N GLU A 85 3.41 -9.03 -1.33
CA GLU A 85 4.23 -8.19 -0.45
C GLU A 85 3.37 -7.63 0.68
N THR A 86 2.23 -7.03 0.36
CA THR A 86 1.33 -6.46 1.36
C THR A 86 0.64 -7.51 2.23
N SER A 87 0.33 -8.69 1.69
CA SER A 87 -0.14 -9.83 2.49
C SER A 87 0.90 -10.28 3.52
N ALA A 88 2.18 -10.27 3.17
CA ALA A 88 3.26 -10.60 4.09
C ALA A 88 3.48 -9.48 5.12
N GLY A 89 3.41 -8.21 4.70
CA GLY A 89 3.47 -7.04 5.57
C GLY A 89 2.35 -7.05 6.62
N LEU A 90 1.11 -7.28 6.19
CA LEU A 90 -0.07 -7.28 7.06
C LEU A 90 0.06 -8.34 8.16
N LYS A 91 0.47 -9.56 7.80
CA LYS A 91 0.73 -10.64 8.78
C LYS A 91 1.78 -10.24 9.82
N LYS A 92 2.80 -9.46 9.45
CA LYS A 92 3.81 -8.96 10.41
C LYS A 92 3.23 -7.89 11.34
N THR A 93 2.45 -6.96 10.78
CA THR A 93 1.76 -5.89 11.53
C THR A 93 0.85 -6.49 12.60
N LEU A 94 -0.06 -7.38 12.22
CA LEU A 94 -1.01 -8.03 13.13
C LEU A 94 -0.31 -8.86 14.22
N ARG A 95 0.80 -9.53 13.89
CA ARG A 95 1.61 -10.26 14.89
C ARG A 95 2.22 -9.31 15.92
N ARG A 96 2.66 -8.11 15.51
CA ARG A 96 3.22 -7.10 16.42
C ARG A 96 2.14 -6.55 17.33
N GLU A 97 0.98 -6.20 16.80
CA GLU A 97 -0.16 -5.72 17.59
C GLU A 97 -0.62 -6.75 18.61
N ARG A 98 -0.79 -8.01 18.19
CA ARG A 98 -1.13 -9.12 19.11
C ARG A 98 -0.11 -9.25 20.23
N ARG A 99 1.18 -9.12 19.93
CA ARG A 99 2.25 -9.17 20.95
C ARG A 99 2.17 -7.99 21.93
N LEU A 100 1.87 -6.79 21.44
CA LEU A 100 1.69 -5.61 22.29
C LEU A 100 0.46 -5.75 23.17
N ALA A 101 -0.67 -6.17 22.61
CA ALA A 101 -1.90 -6.41 23.36
C ALA A 101 -1.70 -7.43 24.49
N LEU A 102 -1.02 -8.56 24.22
CA LEU A 102 -0.71 -9.56 25.25
C LEU A 102 0.15 -9.01 26.39
N ARG A 103 1.09 -8.10 26.10
CA ARG A 103 1.91 -7.46 27.14
C ARG A 103 1.10 -6.52 28.02
N LEU A 104 0.14 -5.81 27.43
CA LEU A 104 -0.74 -4.89 28.18
C LEU A 104 -1.67 -5.64 29.14
N LEU A 105 -2.05 -6.89 28.81
CA LEU A 105 -2.91 -7.73 29.65
C LEU A 105 -2.17 -8.41 30.81
N THR A 106 -0.83 -8.40 30.81
CA THR A 106 0.01 -9.00 31.86
C THR A 106 0.59 -7.96 32.83
N GLN A 107 0.12 -6.71 32.76
CA GLN A 107 0.40 -5.62 33.70
C GLN A 107 -0.81 -5.39 34.59
#